data_AF-A0A1Q6X2T1-F1
#
_entry.id   AF-A0A1Q6X2T1-F1
#
_cell.length_a   1.000
_cell.length_b   1.000
_cell.length_c   1.000
_cell.angle_alpha   90.00
_cell.angle_beta   90.00
_cell.angle_gamma   90.00
#
_symmetry.space_group_name_H-M   'P 1'
#
loop_
_entity.id
_entity.type
_entity.pdbx_description
1 polymer ?
#
loop_
_entity_poly.entity_id
_entity_poly.type
_entity_poly.pdbx_seq_one_letter_code
_entity_poly.pdbx_strand_id
1 'polypeptide(L)'
;MKTALLSTFVAIIFSTILLSLGCQKKTAATNPNSQSKSKLHESTKPLQAADLVGYDGTKLRKSVHQISEANEKHNQEIEKMVEGEPDQ
;
A
#
# COMPACT_ATOMS: atom_id res chain seq x y z
N MET A 1 -4.88 -40.56 40.13
CA MET A 1 -5.64 -39.38 39.65
C MET A 1 -4.81 -38.10 39.60
N LYS A 2 -3.96 -37.79 40.60
CA LYS A 2 -3.13 -36.55 40.62
C LYS A 2 -2.14 -36.43 39.44
N THR A 3 -1.50 -37.52 39.04
CA THR A 3 -0.56 -37.58 37.90
C THR A 3 -1.26 -37.42 36.55
N ALA A 4 -2.46 -38.00 36.41
CA ALA A 4 -3.27 -37.86 35.20
C ALA A 4 -3.70 -36.40 35.00
N LEU A 5 -4.15 -35.71 36.05
CA LEU A 5 -4.53 -34.30 36.01
C LEU A 5 -3.37 -33.37 35.60
N LEU A 6 -2.17 -33.61 36.14
CA LEU A 6 -0.95 -32.90 35.76
C LEU A 6 -0.60 -33.13 34.28
N SER A 7 -0.72 -34.35 33.80
CA SER A 7 -0.46 -34.69 32.40
C SER A 7 -1.42 -33.99 31.45
N THR A 8 -2.71 -33.92 31.79
CA THR A 8 -3.71 -33.23 30.95
C THR A 8 -3.44 -31.74 30.89
N PHE A 9 -3.03 -31.13 32.01
CA PHE A 9 -2.65 -29.72 32.06
C PHE A 9 -1.47 -29.39 31.13
N VAL A 10 -0.42 -30.22 31.17
CA VAL A 10 0.75 -30.04 30.29
C VAL A 10 0.36 -30.17 28.82
N ALA A 11 -0.50 -31.15 28.48
CA ALA A 11 -0.96 -31.35 27.11
C ALA A 11 -1.78 -30.15 26.58
N ILE A 12 -2.63 -29.55 27.41
CA ILE A 12 -3.42 -28.37 27.04
C ILE A 12 -2.51 -27.17 26.78
N ILE A 13 -1.53 -26.91 27.65
CA ILE A 13 -0.58 -25.80 27.50
C ILE A 13 0.25 -25.96 26.22
N PHE A 14 0.76 -27.17 25.96
CA PHE A 14 1.50 -27.42 24.72
C PHE A 14 0.64 -27.23 23.48
N SER A 15 -0.61 -27.69 23.53
CA SER A 15 -1.55 -27.54 22.42
C SER A 15 -1.88 -26.08 22.13
N THR A 16 -2.05 -25.24 23.15
CA THR A 16 -2.31 -23.81 22.96
C THR A 16 -1.10 -23.04 22.43
N ILE A 17 0.12 -23.41 22.85
CA ILE A 17 1.36 -22.83 22.31
C ILE A 17 1.54 -23.22 20.83
N LEU A 18 1.33 -24.49 20.49
CA LEU A 18 1.43 -24.96 19.09
C LEU A 18 0.36 -24.33 18.19
N LEU A 19 -0.86 -24.17 18.69
CA LEU A 19 -1.95 -23.52 17.96
C LEU A 19 -1.68 -22.03 17.73
N SER A 20 -1.05 -21.35 18.69
CA SER A 20 -0.70 -19.93 18.55
C SER A 20 0.50 -19.68 17.62
N LEU A 21 1.43 -20.63 17.49
CA LEU A 21 2.49 -20.59 16.48
C LEU A 21 1.96 -20.68 15.03
N GLY A 22 0.87 -21.43 14.82
CA GLY A 22 0.20 -21.53 13.52
C GLY A 22 -0.57 -20.26 13.12
N CYS A 23 -1.01 -19.47 14.10
CA CYS A 23 -1.53 -18.12 13.90
C CYS A 23 -0.38 -17.10 13.91
N GLN A 24 0.59 -17.25 13.01
CA GLN A 24 1.45 -16.12 12.70
C GLN A 24 0.55 -15.01 12.14
N LYS A 25 0.36 -13.94 12.92
CA LYS A 25 -0.30 -12.73 12.46
C LYS A 25 0.40 -12.34 11.17
N LYS A 26 -0.30 -12.48 10.04
CA LYS A 26 0.18 -12.00 8.74
C LYS A 26 0.42 -10.51 8.93
N THR A 27 1.67 -10.15 9.20
CA THR A 27 2.04 -8.76 9.41
C THR A 27 1.65 -8.07 8.12
N ALA A 28 0.76 -7.07 8.23
CA ALA A 28 0.43 -6.22 7.10
C ALA A 28 1.76 -5.80 6.47
N ALA A 29 1.88 -5.97 5.16
CA ALA A 29 3.08 -5.64 4.42
C ALA A 29 3.45 -4.20 4.77
N THR A 30 4.42 -4.05 5.66
CA THR A 30 4.89 -2.74 6.10
C THR A 30 5.90 -2.35 5.06
N ASN A 31 5.55 -1.42 4.16
CA ASN A 31 6.51 -0.91 3.21
C ASN A 31 7.65 -0.23 3.97
N PRO A 32 8.89 -0.75 3.94
CA PRO A 32 10.04 -0.11 4.58
C PRO A 32 10.36 1.26 3.98
N ASN A 33 9.75 1.61 2.85
CA ASN A 33 9.96 2.84 2.10
C ASN A 33 8.82 3.87 2.27
N SER A 34 8.00 3.76 3.32
CA SER A 34 6.95 4.75 3.63
C SER A 34 7.49 6.18 3.84
N GLN A 35 8.79 6.30 4.11
CA GLN A 35 9.54 7.56 4.10
C GLN A 35 10.00 7.99 2.70
N SER A 36 9.16 7.84 1.68
CA SER A 36 9.40 8.51 0.40
C SER A 36 9.25 10.03 0.61
N LYS A 37 10.35 10.71 0.94
CA LYS A 37 10.52 12.17 0.79
C LYS A 37 10.55 12.57 -0.69
N SER A 38 9.74 11.94 -1.53
CA SER A 38 9.67 12.29 -2.95
C SER A 38 8.77 13.51 -3.09
N LYS A 39 9.23 14.51 -3.86
CA LYS A 39 8.53 15.75 -4.23
C LYS A 39 7.29 15.49 -5.12
N LEU A 40 6.65 14.33 -5.00
CA LEU A 40 5.47 13.98 -5.77
C LEU A 40 4.22 14.60 -5.16
N HIS A 41 3.29 15.01 -6.02
CA HIS A 41 2.05 15.70 -5.67
C HIS A 41 1.26 15.01 -4.54
N GLU A 42 0.77 15.80 -3.57
CA GLU A 42 0.05 15.32 -2.37
C GLU A 42 -1.16 14.46 -2.75
N SER A 43 -1.85 14.76 -3.86
CA SER A 43 -3.01 13.98 -4.33
C SER A 43 -2.69 12.52 -4.68
N THR A 44 -1.42 12.21 -5.01
CA THR A 44 -0.99 10.85 -5.38
C THR A 44 -0.51 10.03 -4.17
N LYS A 45 -0.38 10.66 -3.00
CA LYS A 45 0.06 10.03 -1.74
C LYS A 45 -0.76 8.79 -1.36
N PRO A 46 -2.11 8.74 -1.54
CA PRO A 46 -2.89 7.55 -1.22
C PRO A 46 -2.47 6.30 -2.02
N LEU A 47 -1.84 6.44 -3.19
CA LEU A 47 -1.40 5.30 -4.00
C LEU A 47 -0.31 4.46 -3.35
N GLN A 48 0.42 5.00 -2.38
CA GLN A 48 1.35 4.20 -1.56
C GLN A 48 0.63 3.15 -0.71
N ALA A 49 -0.66 3.32 -0.41
CA ALA A 49 -1.42 2.30 0.32
C ALA A 49 -1.60 1.00 -0.49
N ALA A 50 -1.34 1.00 -1.80
CA ALA A 50 -1.36 -0.21 -2.63
C ALA A 50 -0.29 -1.24 -2.19
N ASP A 51 0.76 -0.80 -1.49
CA ASP A 51 1.75 -1.69 -0.87
C ASP A 51 1.12 -2.66 0.15
N LEU A 52 0.02 -2.24 0.80
CA LEU A 52 -0.69 -3.05 1.79
C LEU A 52 -1.36 -4.29 1.18
N VAL A 53 -1.62 -4.26 -0.12
CA VAL A 53 -2.28 -5.35 -0.88
C VAL A 53 -1.33 -6.01 -1.88
N GLY A 54 -0.03 -5.72 -1.81
CA GLY A 54 1.03 -6.41 -2.57
C GLY A 54 1.40 -5.79 -3.92
N TYR A 55 0.89 -4.59 -4.25
CA TYR A 55 1.36 -3.82 -5.40
C TYR A 55 2.50 -2.88 -5.02
N ASP A 56 3.30 -2.43 -5.97
CA ASP A 56 4.29 -1.37 -5.74
C ASP A 56 3.60 0.01 -5.82
N GLY A 57 3.15 0.49 -4.66
CA GLY A 57 2.49 1.78 -4.49
C GLY A 57 3.39 2.97 -4.83
N THR A 58 4.71 2.83 -4.71
CA THR A 58 5.66 3.88 -5.11
C THR A 58 5.73 4.02 -6.63
N LYS A 59 5.79 2.89 -7.34
CA LYS A 59 5.74 2.85 -8.81
C LYS A 59 4.41 3.37 -9.35
N LEU A 60 3.29 2.98 -8.73
CA LEU A 60 1.96 3.50 -9.06
C LEU A 60 1.89 5.01 -8.88
N ARG A 61 2.32 5.52 -7.71
CA ARG A 61 2.38 6.96 -7.42
C ARG A 61 3.18 7.72 -8.48
N LYS A 62 4.36 7.21 -8.85
CA LYS A 62 5.22 7.81 -9.89
C LYS A 62 4.55 7.84 -11.26
N SER A 63 3.93 6.73 -11.66
CA SER A 63 3.24 6.63 -12.95
C SER A 63 2.09 7.62 -13.07
N VAL A 64 1.24 7.71 -12.04
CA VAL A 64 0.08 8.62 -12.06
C VAL A 64 0.53 10.08 -12.10
N HIS A 65 1.58 10.44 -11.36
CA HIS A 65 2.12 11.80 -11.41
C HIS A 65 2.65 12.18 -12.80
N GLN A 66 3.40 11.30 -13.47
CA GLN A 66 3.88 11.55 -14.83
C GLN A 66 2.74 11.70 -15.84
N ILE A 67 1.69 10.87 -15.72
CA ILE A 67 0.50 10.99 -16.57
C ILE A 67 -0.20 12.33 -16.33
N SER A 68 -0.34 12.74 -15.07
CA SER A 68 -0.96 14.02 -14.72
C SER A 68 -0.19 15.21 -15.28
N GLU A 69 1.15 15.21 -15.20
CA GLU A 69 1.98 16.27 -15.78
C GLU A 69 1.87 16.31 -17.31
N ALA A 70 1.88 15.15 -17.97
CA ALA A 70 1.70 15.06 -19.42
C ALA A 70 0.32 15.55 -19.86
N ASN A 71 -0.72 15.20 -19.11
CA ASN A 71 -2.09 15.61 -19.40
C ASN A 71 -2.28 17.12 -19.20
N GLU A 72 -1.72 17.70 -18.14
CA GLU A 72 -1.75 19.14 -17.91
C GLU A 72 -1.07 19.89 -19.06
N LYS A 73 0.11 19.43 -19.49
CA LYS A 73 0.82 20.01 -20.63
C LYS A 73 -0.03 19.96 -21.91
N HIS A 74 -0.67 18.83 -22.16
CA HIS A 74 -1.51 18.64 -23.33
C HIS A 74 -2.75 19.55 -23.29
N ASN A 75 -3.40 19.69 -22.14
CA ASN A 75 -4.54 20.58 -21.96
C ASN A 75 -4.14 22.04 -22.22
N GLN A 76 -2.99 22.49 -21.70
CA GLN A 76 -2.48 23.84 -21.97
C GLN A 76 -2.14 24.07 -23.45
N GLU A 77 -1.74 23.03 -24.18
CA GLU A 77 -1.49 23.12 -25.62
C GLU A 77 -2.82 23.27 -26.39
N ILE A 78 -3.85 22.51 -26.01
CA ILE A 78 -5.20 22.64 -26.58
C ILE A 78 -5.79 24.02 -26.27
N GLU A 79 -5.70 24.49 -25.04
CA GLU A 79 -6.22 25.82 -24.65
C GLU A 79 -5.60 26.92 -25.50
N LYS A 80 -4.28 26.86 -25.76
CA LYS A 80 -3.60 27.82 -26.66
C LYS A 80 -4.06 27.72 -28.11
N MET A 81 -4.41 26.52 -28.59
CA MET A 81 -4.94 26.34 -29.93
C MET A 81 -6.36 26.90 -30.05
N VAL A 82 -7.18 26.73 -29.01
CA VAL A 82 -8.57 27.22 -28.96
C VAL A 82 -8.62 28.74 -28.77
N GLU A 83 -7.80 29.32 -27.88
CA GLU A 83 -7.70 30.78 -27.72
C GLU A 83 -7.02 31.47 -28.92
N GLY A 84 -6.28 30.73 -29.73
CA GLY A 84 -5.62 31.21 -30.94
C GLY A 84 -6.48 31.14 -32.21
N GLU A 85 -7.69 30.59 -32.14
CA GLU A 85 -8.63 30.55 -33.26
C GLU A 85 -9.38 31.90 -33.30
N PRO A 86 -9.17 32.76 -34.31
CA PRO A 86 -10.00 33.94 -34.46
C PRO A 86 -11.41 33.47 -34.83
N ASP A 87 -12.40 33.88 -34.04
CA ASP A 87 -13.82 33.78 -34.37
C ASP A 87 -14.01 34.14 -35.86
N GLN A 88 -14.35 33.13 -36.69
CA GLN A 88 -14.73 33.34 -38.09
C GLN A 88 -16.07 34.05 -38.21
#